data_AF-A0A840ADG7-F1
#
_entry.id   AF-A0A840ADG7-F1
#
_cell.length_a   1.000
_cell.length_b   1.000
_cell.length_c   1.000
_cell.angle_alpha   90.00
_cell.angle_beta   90.00
_cell.angle_gamma   90.00
#
_symmetry.space_group_name_H-M   'P 1'
#
loop_
_entity.id
_entity.type
_entity.pdbx_description
1 polymer ?
#
loop_
_entity_poly.entity_id
_entity_poly.type
_entity_poly.pdbx_seq_one_letter_code
_entity_poly.pdbx_strand_id
1 'polypeptide(L)'
;MERIFGFAREKPTDGTTKTGLFTRQSKKMVFIPKTGVFEVAASGNWPEEIWYYTRDGVEHPTPNSPIPGEISLGTGEPLWVIMNATFALYVERCNDWLRKKNTNYQNWPPVSNFCRVIRNAIVHGGKINIENPNAPKVSWLGLSYDYTNLGRNIFDDLADGDFIILAKALDDEMTALGAPDQLP
;
A
#
# COMPACT_ATOMS: atom_id res chain seq x y z
N MET A 1 9.52 -15.75 26.43
CA MET A 1 9.54 -14.33 26.01
C MET A 1 10.47 -13.60 26.97
N GLU A 2 11.77 -13.60 26.68
CA GLU A 2 12.78 -12.97 27.55
C GLU A 2 12.83 -11.46 27.26
N ARG A 3 12.65 -10.64 28.30
CA ARG A 3 12.93 -9.20 28.24
C ARG A 3 14.33 -8.98 28.79
N ILE A 4 15.26 -8.61 27.92
CA ILE A 4 16.61 -8.21 28.32
C ILE A 4 16.53 -6.74 28.78
N PHE A 5 16.64 -6.51 30.09
CA PHE A 5 16.79 -5.18 30.67
C PHE A 5 18.28 -4.85 30.79
N GLY A 6 18.77 -3.94 29.94
CA GLY A 6 20.11 -3.39 30.08
C GLY A 6 20.09 -2.08 30.88
N PHE A 7 20.96 -1.96 31.88
CA PHE A 7 21.24 -0.68 32.54
C PHE A 7 22.52 -0.10 31.94
N ALA A 8 22.41 1.01 31.21
CA ALA A 8 23.56 1.83 30.87
C ALA A 8 23.67 2.97 31.88
N ARG A 9 24.87 3.15 32.47
CA ARG A 9 25.20 4.33 33.27
C ARG A 9 25.99 5.29 32.38
N GLU A 10 25.38 6.37 31.93
CA GLU A 10 26.14 7.56 31.56
C GLU A 10 26.43 8.35 32.84
N LYS A 11 27.67 8.77 33.03
CA LYS A 11 28.02 9.77 34.05
C LYS A 11 27.76 11.16 33.43
N PRO A 12 26.79 11.93 33.92
CA PRO A 12 26.65 13.32 33.52
C PRO A 12 27.74 14.15 34.21
N THR A 13 28.24 15.16 33.53
CA THR A 13 29.28 16.09 34.03
C THR A 13 28.81 16.97 35.20
N ASP A 14 27.55 16.91 35.62
CA ASP A 14 26.97 17.75 36.68
C ASP A 14 26.76 17.05 38.04
N GLY A 15 27.11 15.77 38.14
CA GLY A 15 27.04 15.02 39.41
C GLY A 15 25.64 14.59 39.85
N THR A 16 24.58 14.79 39.04
CA THR A 16 23.24 14.31 39.38
C THR A 16 22.91 12.98 38.69
N THR A 17 22.57 11.95 39.48
CA THR A 17 22.14 10.65 38.92
C THR A 17 20.62 10.67 38.75
N LYS A 18 20.12 10.75 37.51
CA LYS A 18 18.70 10.52 37.19
C LYS A 18 18.52 9.12 36.61
N THR A 19 17.73 8.29 37.30
CA THR A 19 17.33 6.96 36.81
C THR A 19 16.11 7.13 35.89
N GLY A 20 16.34 7.22 34.58
CA GLY A 20 15.28 7.22 33.57
C GLY A 20 15.13 5.83 32.93
N LEU A 21 13.91 5.33 32.80
CA LEU A 21 13.60 4.16 31.99
C LEU A 21 13.64 4.61 30.52
N PHE A 22 14.69 4.26 29.78
CA PHE A 22 14.75 4.51 28.33
C PHE A 22 14.30 3.27 27.58
N THR A 23 13.14 3.32 26.95
CA THR A 23 12.74 2.35 25.93
C THR A 23 13.45 2.73 24.63
N ARG A 24 14.46 1.94 24.24
CA ARG A 24 15.12 2.05 22.93
C ARG A 24 14.12 1.60 21.86
N GLN A 25 13.39 2.54 21.25
CA GLN A 25 12.66 2.25 20.02
C GLN A 25 13.69 1.97 18.92
N SER A 26 13.82 0.72 18.50
CA SER A 26 14.60 0.37 17.32
C SER A 26 13.87 0.94 16.09
N LYS A 27 14.48 1.94 15.45
CA LYS A 27 14.08 2.35 14.10
C LYS A 27 14.19 1.13 13.19
N LYS A 28 13.06 0.58 12.75
CA LYS A 28 13.02 -0.46 11.73
C LYS A 28 13.29 0.20 10.39
N MET A 29 14.41 -0.15 9.77
CA MET A 29 14.82 0.36 8.47
C MET A 29 14.37 -0.61 7.40
N VAL A 30 13.58 -0.14 6.46
CA VAL A 30 13.04 -0.95 5.35
C VAL A 30 13.80 -0.56 4.10
N PHE A 31 14.55 -1.50 3.55
CA PHE A 31 15.23 -1.31 2.28
C PHE A 31 14.29 -1.76 1.17
N ILE A 32 13.88 -0.81 0.34
CA ILE A 32 13.18 -1.10 -0.90
C ILE A 32 14.20 -0.96 -2.02
N PRO A 33 14.69 -2.06 -2.62
CA PRO A 33 15.60 -1.97 -3.75
C PRO A 33 14.90 -1.25 -4.91
N LYS A 34 15.63 -0.36 -5.60
CA LYS A 34 15.17 0.31 -6.84
C LYS A 34 14.97 -0.66 -8.02
N THR A 35 15.29 -1.93 -7.84
CA THR A 35 15.20 -3.00 -8.83
C THR A 35 14.39 -4.14 -8.22
N GLY A 36 13.29 -4.55 -8.87
CA GLY A 36 12.38 -5.59 -8.35
C GLY A 36 10.90 -5.22 -8.52
N VAL A 37 10.05 -5.62 -7.57
CA VAL A 37 8.57 -5.47 -7.58
C VAL A 37 8.07 -4.13 -8.11
N PHE A 38 8.78 -3.02 -7.88
CA PHE A 38 8.40 -1.69 -8.37
C PHE A 38 8.61 -1.50 -9.87
N GLU A 39 9.60 -2.16 -10.47
CA GLU A 39 9.84 -2.18 -11.92
C GLU A 39 8.88 -3.15 -12.61
N VAL A 40 8.54 -4.27 -11.97
CA VAL A 40 7.53 -5.23 -12.44
C VAL A 40 6.13 -4.61 -12.40
N ALA A 41 5.77 -3.98 -11.28
CA ALA A 41 4.51 -3.24 -11.14
C ALA A 41 4.44 -1.98 -12.02
N ALA A 42 5.59 -1.39 -12.38
CA ALA A 42 5.67 -0.28 -13.35
C ALA A 42 5.66 -0.76 -14.82
N SER A 43 6.00 -2.02 -15.10
CA SER A 43 5.98 -2.63 -16.44
C SER A 43 4.67 -3.33 -16.79
N GLY A 44 3.63 -3.16 -15.96
CA GLY A 44 2.27 -3.60 -16.26
C GLY A 44 1.92 -5.00 -15.77
N ASN A 45 2.86 -5.76 -15.21
CA ASN A 45 2.63 -7.12 -14.73
C ASN A 45 2.60 -7.19 -13.20
N TRP A 46 1.75 -8.06 -12.63
CA TRP A 46 1.86 -8.42 -11.22
C TRP A 46 3.02 -9.44 -11.04
N PRO A 47 3.88 -9.28 -10.03
CA PRO A 47 4.95 -10.24 -9.79
C PRO A 47 4.39 -11.61 -9.39
N GLU A 48 4.97 -12.69 -9.92
CA GLU A 48 4.63 -14.06 -9.51
C GLU A 48 5.04 -14.34 -8.05
N GLU A 49 6.05 -13.64 -7.53
CA GLU A 49 6.55 -13.76 -6.16
C GLU A 49 6.94 -12.41 -5.55
N ILE A 50 6.70 -12.24 -4.24
CA ILE A 50 7.13 -11.07 -3.46
C ILE A 50 8.00 -11.55 -2.31
N TRP A 51 9.27 -11.13 -2.31
CA TRP A 51 10.23 -11.39 -1.23
C TRP A 51 10.35 -10.15 -0.33
N TYR A 52 10.26 -10.33 0.98
CA TYR A 52 10.57 -9.28 1.95
C TYR A 52 11.56 -9.77 3.01
N TYR A 53 12.49 -8.89 3.40
CA TYR A 53 13.48 -9.17 4.44
C TYR A 53 13.17 -8.32 5.67
N THR A 54 12.95 -8.96 6.82
CA THR A 54 12.93 -8.28 8.12
C THR A 54 14.37 -8.19 8.62
N ARG A 55 14.89 -6.97 8.78
CA ARG A 55 16.28 -6.70 9.17
C ARG A 55 16.52 -7.05 10.65
N ASP A 56 16.64 -8.34 10.95
CA ASP A 56 17.21 -8.83 12.20
C ASP A 56 18.57 -9.48 11.90
N GLY A 57 19.60 -8.65 11.66
CA GLY A 57 21.00 -9.04 11.84
C GLY A 57 21.86 -9.42 10.62
N VAL A 58 21.98 -8.58 9.58
CA VAL A 58 23.01 -8.77 8.54
C VAL A 58 23.84 -7.48 8.31
N GLU A 59 25.13 -7.73 8.07
CA GLU A 59 26.33 -6.86 8.13
C GLU A 59 26.35 -5.62 7.23
N HIS A 60 27.30 -4.72 7.52
CA HIS A 60 27.47 -3.40 6.91
C HIS A 60 27.80 -3.45 5.41
N PRO A 61 27.22 -2.56 4.58
CA PRO A 61 27.67 -2.37 3.21
C PRO A 61 29.10 -1.80 3.19
N THR A 62 29.93 -2.37 2.32
CA THR A 62 31.32 -1.93 2.08
C THR A 62 31.37 -0.52 1.45
N PRO A 63 32.51 0.21 1.56
CA PRO A 63 32.66 1.60 1.09
C PRO A 63 32.33 1.89 -0.39
N ASN A 64 32.15 0.86 -1.23
CA ASN A 64 31.83 1.00 -2.66
C ASN A 64 30.36 0.68 -3.00
N SER A 65 29.50 0.49 -2.00
CA SER A 65 28.08 0.23 -2.25
C SER A 65 27.37 1.56 -2.54
N PRO A 66 26.56 1.67 -3.61
CA PRO A 66 25.83 2.91 -3.91
C PRO A 66 24.99 3.32 -2.70
N ILE A 67 25.09 4.60 -2.30
CA ILE A 67 24.39 5.16 -1.15
C ILE A 67 22.88 4.97 -1.38
N PRO A 68 22.19 4.12 -0.59
CA PRO A 68 20.75 3.98 -0.70
C PRO A 68 20.11 5.27 -0.20
N GLY A 69 19.22 5.86 -1.00
CA GLY A 69 18.40 6.99 -0.55
C GLY A 69 17.55 6.56 0.65
N GLU A 70 17.58 7.35 1.72
CA GLU A 70 16.83 7.08 2.94
C GLU A 70 15.39 7.57 2.78
N ILE A 71 14.42 6.65 2.88
CA ILE A 71 13.01 7.01 3.10
C ILE A 71 12.67 6.58 4.52
N SER A 72 12.53 7.55 5.42
CA SER A 72 12.06 7.31 6.79
C SER A 72 10.55 7.05 6.76
N LEU A 73 10.15 5.80 6.54
CA LEU A 73 8.78 5.37 6.78
C LEU A 73 8.54 5.38 8.30
N GLY A 74 7.51 6.11 8.75
CA GLY A 74 7.07 6.08 10.15
C GLY A 74 6.73 4.66 10.60
N THR A 75 6.48 4.44 11.89
CA THR A 75 6.17 3.11 12.47
C THR A 75 4.87 2.45 11.95
N GLY A 76 4.22 3.03 10.94
CA GLY A 76 3.17 2.35 10.17
C GLY A 76 3.76 1.24 9.33
N GLU A 77 3.00 0.16 9.13
CA GLU A 77 3.50 -1.01 8.42
C GLU A 77 3.91 -0.61 6.99
N PRO A 78 5.21 -0.68 6.64
CA PRO A 78 5.72 -0.20 5.35
C PRO A 78 5.08 -0.94 4.17
N LEU A 79 4.72 -2.20 4.37
CA LEU A 79 4.03 -3.05 3.40
C LEU A 79 2.68 -2.46 3.00
N TRP A 80 1.93 -1.95 3.98
CA TRP A 80 0.61 -1.36 3.78
C TRP A 80 0.67 -0.13 2.86
N VAL A 81 1.62 0.77 3.11
CA VAL A 81 1.80 1.98 2.29
C VAL A 81 2.16 1.61 0.86
N ILE A 82 3.06 0.64 0.69
CA ILE A 82 3.50 0.15 -0.62
C ILE A 82 2.33 -0.48 -1.37
N MET A 83 1.58 -1.37 -0.72
CA MET A 83 0.48 -2.10 -1.32
C MET A 83 -0.63 -1.16 -1.76
N ASN A 84 -1.04 -0.21 -0.90
CA ASN A 84 -2.05 0.78 -1.24
C ASN A 84 -1.64 1.66 -2.42
N ALA A 85 -0.39 2.14 -2.42
CA ALA A 85 0.13 2.93 -3.54
C ALA A 85 0.18 2.11 -4.84
N THR A 86 0.65 0.87 -4.77
CA THR A 86 0.77 -0.03 -5.93
C THR A 86 -0.60 -0.35 -6.51
N PHE A 87 -1.57 -0.69 -5.65
CA PHE A 87 -2.95 -0.94 -6.05
C PHE A 87 -3.57 0.30 -6.70
N ALA A 88 -3.44 1.48 -6.08
CA ALA A 88 -4.00 2.71 -6.62
C ALA A 88 -3.42 3.07 -8.00
N LEU A 89 -2.10 2.88 -8.20
CA LEU A 89 -1.44 3.09 -9.49
C LEU A 89 -1.90 2.08 -10.55
N TYR A 90 -2.03 0.80 -10.19
CA TYR A 90 -2.54 -0.23 -11.11
C TYR A 90 -3.96 0.07 -11.57
N VAL A 91 -4.86 0.42 -10.64
CA VAL A 91 -6.23 0.82 -10.96
C VAL A 91 -6.26 2.07 -11.84
N GLU A 92 -5.37 3.04 -11.63
CA GLU A 92 -5.34 4.24 -12.47
C GLU A 92 -5.02 3.93 -13.94
N ARG A 93 -4.08 3.03 -14.21
CA ARG A 93 -3.78 2.59 -15.59
C ARG A 93 -4.96 1.88 -16.23
N CYS A 94 -5.67 1.03 -15.48
CA CYS A 94 -6.90 0.39 -15.94
C CYS A 94 -7.97 1.43 -16.26
N ASN A 95 -8.14 2.42 -15.38
CA ASN A 95 -9.08 3.54 -15.58
C ASN A 95 -8.73 4.36 -16.82
N ASP A 96 -7.46 4.61 -17.11
CA ASP A 96 -7.04 5.32 -18.32
C ASP A 96 -7.43 4.58 -19.61
N TRP A 97 -7.27 3.25 -19.61
CA TRP A 97 -7.73 2.44 -20.72
C TRP A 97 -9.26 2.42 -20.84
N LEU A 98 -9.97 2.24 -19.71
CA LEU A 98 -11.44 2.24 -19.68
C LEU A 98 -12.02 3.58 -20.13
N ARG A 99 -11.44 4.71 -19.69
CA ARG A 99 -11.87 6.06 -20.09
C ARG A 99 -11.80 6.28 -21.60
N LYS A 100 -10.82 5.68 -22.28
CA LYS A 100 -10.70 5.74 -23.76
C LYS A 100 -11.83 4.95 -24.46
N LYS A 101 -12.35 3.89 -23.82
CA LYS A 101 -13.47 3.07 -24.33
C LYS A 101 -14.82 3.67 -23.98
N ASN A 102 -14.97 4.19 -22.76
CA ASN A 102 -16.21 4.70 -22.22
C ASN A 102 -15.93 5.71 -21.09
N THR A 103 -16.32 6.97 -21.30
CA THR A 103 -16.14 8.05 -20.32
C THR A 103 -17.17 8.02 -19.19
N ASN A 104 -18.29 7.30 -19.35
CA ASN A 104 -19.31 7.19 -18.32
C ASN A 104 -19.00 6.03 -17.36
N TYR A 105 -18.49 6.37 -16.17
CA TYR A 105 -18.16 5.42 -15.11
C TYR A 105 -19.33 4.55 -14.64
N GLN A 106 -20.58 5.01 -14.83
CA GLN A 106 -21.76 4.22 -14.45
C GLN A 106 -21.92 2.96 -15.30
N ASN A 107 -21.33 2.97 -16.49
CA ASN A 107 -21.36 1.87 -17.45
C ASN A 107 -20.06 1.05 -17.41
N TRP A 108 -19.18 1.32 -16.45
CA TRP A 108 -17.98 0.51 -16.28
C TRP A 108 -18.34 -0.86 -15.70
N PRO A 109 -17.56 -1.89 -16.05
CA PRO A 109 -17.73 -3.22 -15.48
C PRO A 109 -17.66 -3.22 -13.94
N PRO A 110 -18.37 -4.15 -13.26
CA PRO A 110 -18.58 -4.08 -11.82
C PRO A 110 -17.29 -4.04 -10.99
N VAL A 111 -16.29 -4.87 -11.31
CA VAL A 111 -15.04 -4.93 -10.53
C VAL A 111 -14.25 -3.65 -10.72
N SER A 112 -14.12 -3.18 -11.95
CA SER A 112 -13.47 -1.91 -12.31
C SER A 112 -14.10 -0.72 -11.60
N ASN A 113 -15.43 -0.66 -11.53
CA ASN A 113 -16.12 0.42 -10.86
C ASN A 113 -15.96 0.36 -9.33
N PHE A 114 -15.90 -0.84 -8.74
CA PHE A 114 -15.58 -1.03 -7.34
C PHE A 114 -14.12 -0.61 -7.04
N CYS A 115 -13.16 -1.08 -7.83
CA CYS A 115 -11.74 -0.70 -7.75
C CYS A 115 -11.54 0.82 -7.84
N ARG A 116 -12.29 1.49 -8.73
CA ARG A 116 -12.28 2.96 -8.85
C ARG A 116 -12.65 3.63 -7.51
N VAL A 117 -13.65 3.12 -6.79
CA VAL A 117 -14.05 3.64 -5.47
C VAL A 117 -12.96 3.38 -4.44
N ILE A 118 -12.37 2.18 -4.39
CA ILE A 118 -11.27 1.83 -3.48
C ILE A 118 -10.05 2.73 -3.71
N ARG A 119 -9.62 2.87 -4.98
CA ARG A 119 -8.53 3.77 -5.37
C ARG A 119 -8.82 5.20 -4.93
N ASN A 120 -10.04 5.69 -5.14
CA ASN A 120 -10.42 7.04 -4.71
C ASN A 120 -10.30 7.19 -3.19
N ALA A 121 -10.78 6.19 -2.44
CA ALA A 121 -10.66 6.18 -0.99
C ALA A 121 -9.20 6.18 -0.51
N ILE A 122 -8.32 5.38 -1.12
CA ILE A 122 -6.88 5.36 -0.81
C ILE A 122 -6.27 6.76 -0.94
N VAL A 123 -6.55 7.47 -2.03
CA VAL A 123 -6.03 8.84 -2.27
C VAL A 123 -6.60 9.85 -1.26
N HIS A 124 -7.79 9.58 -0.72
CA HIS A 124 -8.41 10.35 0.36
C HIS A 124 -8.13 9.79 1.77
N GLY A 125 -6.99 9.11 1.97
CA GLY A 125 -6.56 8.64 3.28
C GLY A 125 -7.36 7.46 3.82
N GLY A 126 -7.86 6.60 2.93
CA GLY A 126 -8.70 5.44 3.26
C GLY A 126 -10.19 5.75 3.39
N LYS A 127 -10.62 6.98 3.10
CA LYS A 127 -12.01 7.41 3.30
C LYS A 127 -12.81 7.38 2.01
N ILE A 128 -13.94 6.67 2.01
CA ILE A 128 -14.87 6.65 0.88
C ILE A 128 -15.33 8.08 0.59
N ASN A 129 -15.18 8.48 -0.67
CA ASN A 129 -15.56 9.80 -1.14
C ASN A 129 -16.56 9.70 -2.31
N ILE A 130 -17.80 9.33 -2.01
CA ILE A 130 -18.93 9.26 -2.96
C ILE A 130 -19.93 10.37 -2.58
N GLU A 131 -19.77 11.56 -3.17
CA GLU A 131 -20.55 12.74 -2.80
C GLU A 131 -21.91 12.84 -3.52
N ASN A 132 -22.04 12.20 -4.70
CA ASN A 132 -23.28 12.26 -5.48
C ASN A 132 -24.30 11.23 -4.94
N PRO A 133 -25.47 11.64 -4.42
CA PRO A 133 -26.49 10.72 -3.93
C PRO A 133 -27.10 9.84 -5.03
N ASN A 134 -26.96 10.22 -6.29
CA ASN A 134 -27.40 9.45 -7.45
C ASN A 134 -26.28 8.57 -8.04
N ALA A 135 -25.11 8.48 -7.40
CA ALA A 135 -24.07 7.56 -7.83
C ALA A 135 -24.55 6.11 -7.69
N PRO A 136 -24.30 5.25 -8.69
CA PRO A 136 -24.66 3.84 -8.57
C PRO A 136 -23.87 3.17 -7.45
N LYS A 137 -24.56 2.29 -6.72
CA LYS A 137 -23.94 1.40 -5.73
C LYS A 137 -22.93 0.48 -6.43
N VAL A 138 -21.75 0.33 -5.84
CA VAL A 138 -20.73 -0.63 -6.29
C VAL A 138 -20.66 -1.79 -5.31
N SER A 139 -20.37 -2.99 -5.83
CA SER A 139 -20.34 -4.21 -5.02
C SER A 139 -19.25 -5.17 -5.49
N TRP A 140 -18.59 -5.84 -4.54
CA TRP A 140 -17.63 -6.92 -4.80
C TRP A 140 -17.61 -7.88 -3.60
N LEU A 141 -17.76 -9.18 -3.87
CA LEU A 141 -17.78 -10.26 -2.86
C LEU A 141 -18.64 -9.98 -1.60
N GLY A 142 -19.83 -9.41 -1.80
CA GLY A 142 -20.77 -9.10 -0.71
C GLY A 142 -20.50 -7.78 0.00
N LEU A 143 -19.31 -7.18 -0.15
CA LEU A 143 -19.03 -5.81 0.25
C LEU A 143 -19.65 -4.84 -0.74
N SER A 144 -20.21 -3.74 -0.26
CA SER A 144 -20.83 -2.74 -1.13
C SER A 144 -20.69 -1.34 -0.59
N TYR A 145 -20.57 -0.38 -1.51
CA TYR A 145 -20.47 1.03 -1.20
C TYR A 145 -21.41 1.88 -2.05
N ASP A 146 -22.02 2.87 -1.40
CA ASP A 146 -22.80 3.93 -2.04
C ASP A 146 -22.59 5.27 -1.30
N TYR A 147 -23.38 6.30 -1.64
CA TYR A 147 -23.27 7.63 -1.06
C TYR A 147 -23.49 7.64 0.47
N THR A 148 -24.21 6.68 1.04
CA THR A 148 -24.46 6.58 2.49
C THR A 148 -23.20 6.18 3.26
N ASN A 149 -22.17 5.71 2.56
CA ASN A 149 -20.88 5.35 3.14
C ASN A 149 -19.84 6.47 3.05
N LEU A 150 -20.21 7.69 2.67
CA LEU A 150 -19.31 8.86 2.66
C LEU A 150 -18.55 9.00 3.99
N GLY A 151 -17.22 9.05 3.93
CA GLY A 151 -16.35 9.15 5.10
C GLY A 151 -16.07 7.84 5.84
N ARG A 152 -16.66 6.71 5.42
CA ARG A 152 -16.32 5.38 5.96
C ARG A 152 -14.87 5.03 5.62
N ASN A 153 -14.18 4.37 6.56
CA ASN A 153 -12.83 3.88 6.33
C ASN A 153 -12.87 2.53 5.61
N ILE A 154 -12.27 2.42 4.43
CA ILE A 154 -12.23 1.13 3.70
C ILE A 154 -11.39 0.08 4.43
N PHE A 155 -10.47 0.51 5.28
CA PHE A 155 -9.58 -0.38 6.03
C PHE A 155 -10.26 -1.06 7.22
N ASP A 156 -11.49 -0.67 7.54
CA ASP A 156 -12.33 -1.39 8.51
C ASP A 156 -13.06 -2.58 7.84
N ASP A 157 -13.12 -2.60 6.50
CA ASP A 157 -13.86 -3.59 5.69
C ASP A 157 -12.94 -4.50 4.86
N LEU A 158 -11.74 -4.03 4.52
CA LEU A 158 -10.78 -4.72 3.67
C LEU A 158 -9.46 -4.97 4.42
N ALA A 159 -8.98 -6.21 4.33
CA ALA A 159 -7.65 -6.62 4.78
C ALA A 159 -6.64 -6.57 3.63
N ASP A 160 -5.36 -6.70 3.95
CA ASP A 160 -4.26 -6.65 2.98
C ASP A 160 -4.44 -7.64 1.82
N GLY A 161 -4.86 -8.87 2.13
CA GLY A 161 -5.11 -9.91 1.12
C GLY A 161 -6.21 -9.53 0.12
N ASP A 162 -7.19 -8.72 0.53
CA ASP A 162 -8.29 -8.34 -0.34
C ASP A 162 -7.82 -7.44 -1.49
N PHE A 163 -6.79 -6.61 -1.28
CA PHE A 163 -6.24 -5.77 -2.35
C PHE A 163 -5.58 -6.63 -3.45
N ILE A 164 -4.93 -7.73 -3.08
CA ILE A 164 -4.30 -8.65 -4.03
C ILE A 164 -5.38 -9.38 -4.83
N ILE A 165 -6.40 -9.92 -4.16
CA ILE A 165 -7.52 -10.62 -4.80
C ILE A 165 -8.30 -9.65 -5.70
N LEU A 166 -8.51 -8.41 -5.25
CA LEU A 166 -9.19 -7.38 -6.00
C LEU A 166 -8.39 -6.93 -7.24
N ALA A 167 -7.07 -6.82 -7.13
CA ALA A 167 -6.20 -6.55 -8.28
C ALA A 167 -6.28 -7.68 -9.32
N LYS A 168 -6.26 -8.94 -8.88
CA LYS A 168 -6.42 -10.10 -9.78
C LYS A 168 -7.80 -10.14 -10.44
N ALA A 169 -8.87 -9.84 -9.68
CA ALA A 169 -10.23 -9.78 -10.23
C ALA A 169 -10.37 -8.66 -11.27
N LEU A 170 -9.71 -7.52 -11.04
CA LEU A 170 -9.63 -6.44 -12.02
C LEU A 170 -8.88 -6.91 -13.27
N ASP A 171 -7.74 -7.57 -13.12
CA ASP A 171 -6.94 -8.11 -14.22
C ASP A 171 -7.74 -9.07 -15.11
N ASP A 172 -8.49 -9.99 -14.49
CA ASP A 172 -9.39 -10.91 -15.19
C ASP A 172 -10.50 -10.16 -15.95
N GLU A 173 -11.08 -9.12 -15.35
CA GLU A 173 -12.10 -8.30 -15.98
C GLU A 173 -11.52 -7.50 -17.17
N MET A 174 -10.32 -6.93 -17.02
CA MET A 174 -9.62 -6.21 -18.08
C MET A 174 -9.26 -7.13 -19.25
N THR A 175 -8.78 -8.34 -18.95
CA THR A 175 -8.50 -9.38 -19.95
C THR A 175 -9.77 -9.77 -20.70
N ALA A 176 -10.89 -9.97 -20.00
CA ALA A 176 -12.18 -10.29 -20.61
C ALA A 176 -12.69 -9.18 -21.54
N LEU A 177 -12.33 -7.92 -21.29
CA LEU A 177 -12.65 -6.77 -22.13
C LEU A 177 -11.68 -6.57 -23.32
N GLY A 178 -10.63 -7.41 -23.43
CA GLY A 178 -9.62 -7.31 -24.46
C GLY A 178 -8.63 -6.16 -24.22
N ALA A 179 -8.33 -5.83 -22.97
CA ALA A 179 -7.20 -4.97 -22.65
C ALA A 179 -5.88 -5.65 -23.04
N PRO A 180 -4.86 -4.89 -23.46
CA PRO A 180 -3.54 -5.46 -23.71
C PRO A 180 -2.88 -5.87 -22.38
N ASP A 181 -2.02 -6.89 -22.43
CA ASP A 181 -1.25 -7.39 -21.28
C ASP A 181 -0.41 -6.28 -20.60
N GLN A 182 0.02 -5.30 -21.39
CA GLN A 182 0.72 -4.11 -20.90
C GLN A 182 -0.14 -2.88 -21.11
N LEU A 183 -0.74 -2.40 -20.04
CA LEU A 183 -1.42 -1.11 -20.02
C LEU A 183 -0.39 0.03 -20.04
N PRO A 184 -0.67 1.12 -20.78
CA PRO A 184 0.24 2.27 -20.94
C PRO A 184 0.48 3.03 -19.63
#